data_AF-A0A7J6RTF5-F1
#
_entry.id   AF-A0A7J6RTF5-F1
#
_cell.length_a   1.000
_cell.length_b   1.000
_cell.length_c   1.000
_cell.angle_alpha   90.00
_cell.angle_beta   90.00
_cell.angle_gamma   90.00
#
_symmetry.space_group_name_H-M   'P 1'
#
loop_
_entity.id
_entity.type
_entity.pdbx_description
1 polymer ?
#
loop_
_entity_poly.entity_id
_entity_poly.type
_entity_poly.pdbx_seq_one_letter_code
_entity_poly.pdbx_strand_id
1 'polypeptide(L)'
;IGIAGIERLCNDLGNDPMDEAWLTIAYYCQAETMGEFTKSEWTNGMQRIGVDSMEGLREALPELRKEIDEDRNSSEQIYRYAFTYSLDSGAKTLPIDGCLQLWSIFLKPHWSLYPQWAQFVKEECRHNV
;
A
#
# COMPACT_ATOMS: atom_id res chain seq x y z
N ILE A 1 -8.31 -10.32 -11.00
CA ILE A 1 -8.48 -10.70 -9.58
C ILE A 1 -9.29 -9.58 -8.94
N GLY A 2 -10.59 -9.79 -8.75
CA GLY A 2 -11.41 -8.79 -8.06
C GLY A 2 -11.24 -8.87 -6.54
N ILE A 3 -11.96 -8.00 -5.82
CA ILE A 3 -11.92 -7.86 -4.35
C ILE A 3 -12.04 -9.22 -3.64
N ALA A 4 -13.09 -10.00 -3.91
CA ALA A 4 -13.27 -11.32 -3.29
C ALA A 4 -12.18 -12.35 -3.65
N GLY A 5 -11.45 -12.13 -4.75
CA GLY A 5 -10.26 -12.92 -5.09
C GLY A 5 -9.07 -12.54 -4.22
N ILE A 6 -8.83 -11.24 -4.02
CA ILE A 6 -7.77 -10.74 -3.15
C ILE A 6 -8.03 -11.11 -1.70
N GLU A 7 -9.26 -10.98 -1.19
CA GLU A 7 -9.60 -11.39 0.18
C GLU A 7 -9.28 -12.87 0.44
N ARG A 8 -9.64 -13.75 -0.49
CA ARG A 8 -9.29 -15.18 -0.40
C ARG A 8 -7.78 -15.39 -0.45
N LEU A 9 -7.09 -14.69 -1.36
CA LEU A 9 -5.64 -14.76 -1.48
C LEU A 9 -4.93 -14.34 -0.17
N CYS A 10 -5.39 -13.25 0.46
CA CYS A 10 -4.87 -12.78 1.74
C CYS A 10 -5.09 -13.82 2.84
N ASN A 11 -6.29 -14.38 2.93
CA ASN A 11 -6.62 -15.45 3.88
C ASN A 11 -5.75 -16.69 3.68
N ASP A 12 -5.54 -17.13 2.44
CA ASP A 12 -4.70 -18.28 2.11
C ASP A 12 -3.23 -18.02 2.47
N LEU A 13 -2.76 -16.78 2.33
CA LEU A 13 -1.42 -16.36 2.72
C LEU A 13 -1.27 -16.16 4.25
N GLY A 14 -2.38 -16.11 4.99
CA GLY A 14 -2.40 -15.79 6.42
C GLY A 14 -2.09 -14.32 6.70
N ASN A 15 -2.45 -13.43 5.78
CA ASN A 15 -2.15 -12.00 5.84
C ASN A 15 -3.42 -11.15 5.83
N ASP A 16 -3.36 -9.95 6.39
CA ASP A 16 -4.46 -8.98 6.32
C ASP A 16 -4.47 -8.29 4.94
N PRO A 17 -5.62 -8.10 4.27
CA PRO A 17 -5.70 -7.34 3.02
C PRO A 17 -5.21 -5.88 3.12
N MET A 18 -5.22 -5.31 4.32
CA MET A 18 -4.72 -3.98 4.63
C MET A 18 -3.26 -3.98 5.09
N ASP A 19 -2.58 -5.13 5.08
CA ASP A 19 -1.16 -5.24 5.38
C ASP A 19 -0.33 -4.43 4.37
N GLU A 20 0.70 -3.74 4.87
CA GLU A 20 1.53 -2.83 4.09
C GLU A 20 2.24 -3.52 2.92
N ALA A 21 2.50 -4.83 3.03
CA ALA A 21 3.04 -5.62 1.91
C ALA A 21 2.14 -5.57 0.67
N TRP A 22 0.82 -5.47 0.84
CA TRP A 22 -0.11 -5.37 -0.29
C TRP A 22 -0.01 -4.06 -1.02
N LEU A 23 0.40 -2.99 -0.35
CA LEU A 23 0.68 -1.72 -1.00
C LEU A 23 1.95 -1.83 -1.87
N THR A 24 2.98 -2.52 -1.39
CA THR A 24 4.18 -2.83 -2.17
C THR A 24 3.85 -3.76 -3.35
N ILE A 25 2.99 -4.76 -3.16
CA ILE A 25 2.51 -5.63 -4.26
C ILE A 25 1.74 -4.82 -5.30
N ALA A 26 0.84 -3.93 -4.87
CA ALA A 26 0.10 -3.06 -5.76
C ALA A 26 1.04 -2.17 -6.58
N TYR A 27 2.08 -1.62 -5.94
CA TYR A 27 3.14 -0.89 -6.61
C TYR A 27 3.86 -1.73 -7.67
N TYR A 28 4.32 -2.95 -7.37
CA TYR A 28 5.00 -3.78 -8.36
C TYR A 28 4.10 -4.17 -9.54
N CYS A 29 2.84 -4.48 -9.24
CA CYS A 29 1.79 -4.75 -10.21
C CYS A 29 1.42 -3.51 -11.04
N GLN A 30 1.74 -2.30 -10.55
CA GLN A 30 1.26 -1.01 -11.08
C GLN A 30 -0.27 -1.02 -11.22
N ALA A 31 -0.96 -1.46 -10.17
CA ALA A 31 -2.41 -1.57 -10.19
C ALA A 31 -3.05 -0.18 -10.36
N GLU A 32 -3.99 -0.07 -11.30
CA GLU A 32 -4.73 1.16 -11.55
C GLU A 32 -5.92 1.34 -10.60
N THR A 33 -6.56 0.24 -10.18
CA THR A 33 -7.78 0.27 -9.36
C THR A 33 -7.54 -0.34 -7.98
N MET A 34 -8.04 0.33 -6.94
CA MET A 34 -7.97 -0.19 -5.58
C MET A 34 -8.75 -1.49 -5.41
N GLY A 35 -8.12 -2.49 -4.80
CA GLY A 35 -8.79 -3.75 -4.46
C GLY A 35 -9.05 -4.68 -5.64
N GLU A 36 -8.44 -4.44 -6.80
CA GLU A 36 -8.44 -5.39 -7.91
C GLU A 36 -7.14 -5.36 -8.72
N PHE A 37 -6.90 -6.44 -9.44
CA PHE A 37 -5.80 -6.58 -10.40
C PHE A 37 -6.33 -7.14 -11.71
N THR A 38 -5.99 -6.55 -12.84
CA THR A 38 -6.04 -7.22 -14.12
C THR A 38 -5.05 -8.39 -14.15
N LYS A 39 -5.24 -9.32 -15.09
CA LYS A 39 -4.31 -10.45 -15.25
C LYS A 39 -2.89 -9.97 -15.58
N SER A 40 -2.78 -8.94 -16.43
CA SER A 40 -1.50 -8.35 -16.83
C SER A 40 -0.77 -7.69 -15.67
N GLU A 41 -1.46 -6.86 -14.88
CA GLU A 41 -0.87 -6.23 -13.68
C GLU A 41 -0.34 -7.29 -12.72
N TRP A 42 -1.16 -8.29 -12.41
CA TRP A 42 -0.76 -9.37 -11.52
C TRP A 42 0.45 -10.15 -12.04
N THR A 43 0.39 -10.65 -13.28
CA THR A 43 1.50 -11.45 -13.84
C THR A 43 2.79 -10.64 -13.94
N ASN A 44 2.72 -9.38 -14.36
CA ASN A 44 3.90 -8.51 -14.46
C ASN A 44 4.47 -8.17 -13.08
N GLY A 45 3.61 -7.91 -12.09
CA GLY A 45 4.02 -7.62 -10.72
C GLY A 45 4.72 -8.81 -10.07
N MET A 46 4.13 -10.00 -10.17
CA MET A 46 4.74 -11.23 -9.66
C MET A 46 6.10 -11.50 -10.31
N GLN A 47 6.23 -11.27 -11.63
CA GLN A 47 7.50 -11.39 -12.32
C GLN A 47 8.55 -10.37 -11.81
N ARG A 48 8.14 -9.13 -11.53
CA ARG A 48 9.05 -8.09 -10.98
C ARG A 48 9.50 -8.40 -9.55
N ILE A 49 8.61 -8.96 -8.74
CA ILE A 49 8.93 -9.44 -7.38
C ILE A 49 9.81 -10.70 -7.44
N GLY A 50 9.74 -11.46 -8.54
CA GLY A 50 10.49 -12.70 -8.72
C GLY A 50 9.80 -13.91 -8.09
N VAL A 51 8.46 -13.90 -8.04
CA VAL A 51 7.62 -14.94 -7.43
C VAL A 51 6.75 -15.62 -8.49
N ASP A 52 6.69 -16.95 -8.45
CA ASP A 52 5.89 -17.76 -9.37
C ASP A 52 4.93 -18.75 -8.66
N SER A 53 4.91 -18.75 -7.33
CA SER A 53 4.13 -19.67 -6.51
C SER A 53 3.53 -18.98 -5.29
N MET A 54 2.47 -19.57 -4.75
CA MET A 54 1.82 -19.10 -3.52
C MET A 54 2.75 -19.15 -2.30
N GLU A 55 3.63 -20.14 -2.24
CA GLU A 55 4.61 -20.27 -1.17
C GLU A 55 5.69 -19.19 -1.29
N GLY A 56 6.24 -18.98 -2.49
CA GLY A 56 7.19 -17.89 -2.74
C GLY A 56 6.59 -16.51 -2.45
N LEU A 57 5.30 -16.28 -2.75
CA LEU A 57 4.64 -15.03 -2.39
C LEU A 57 4.59 -14.84 -0.88
N ARG A 58 4.24 -15.89 -0.13
CA ARG A 58 4.20 -15.84 1.33
C ARG A 58 5.57 -15.54 1.93
N GLU A 59 6.62 -16.15 1.38
CA GLU A 59 8.00 -15.92 1.80
C GLU A 59 8.52 -14.52 1.44
N ALA A 60 7.98 -13.91 0.38
CA ALA A 60 8.34 -12.55 -0.03
C ALA A 60 7.66 -11.46 0.82
N LEU A 61 6.50 -11.72 1.43
CA LEU A 61 5.74 -10.72 2.21
C LEU A 61 6.60 -9.97 3.25
N PRO A 62 7.44 -10.60 4.08
CA PRO A 62 8.27 -9.88 5.04
C PRO A 62 9.27 -8.92 4.39
N GLU A 63 9.89 -9.31 3.27
CA GLU A 63 10.85 -8.46 2.56
C GLU A 63 10.13 -7.29 1.87
N LEU A 64 8.94 -7.52 1.31
CA LEU A 64 8.09 -6.48 0.73
C LEU A 64 7.65 -5.42 1.75
N ARG A 65 7.48 -5.78 3.04
CA ARG A 65 7.24 -4.80 4.11
C ARG A 65 8.48 -3.98 4.40
N LYS A 66 9.64 -4.64 4.51
CA LYS A 66 10.93 -3.95 4.76
C LYS A 66 11.28 -2.94 3.69
N GLU A 67 10.83 -3.11 2.44
CA GLU A 67 11.06 -2.09 1.40
C GLU A 67 10.46 -0.72 1.74
N ILE A 68 9.34 -0.68 2.47
CA ILE A 68 8.74 0.58 2.94
C ILE A 68 9.52 1.14 4.14
N ASP A 69 9.94 0.27 5.06
CA ASP A 69 10.54 0.64 6.34
C ASP A 69 12.05 0.93 6.27
N GLU A 70 12.79 0.20 5.45
CA GLU A 70 14.26 0.18 5.48
C GLU A 70 14.91 0.90 4.29
N ASP A 71 14.27 0.87 3.10
CA ASP A 71 14.80 1.51 1.90
C ASP A 71 14.10 2.85 1.59
N ARG A 72 14.84 3.94 1.77
CA ARG A 72 14.31 5.30 1.54
C ARG A 72 13.85 5.55 0.10
N ASN A 73 14.53 4.95 -0.89
CA ASN A 73 14.21 5.19 -2.30
C ASN A 73 12.94 4.45 -2.70
N SER A 74 12.80 3.18 -2.30
CA SER A 74 11.58 2.39 -2.44
C SER A 74 10.43 3.06 -1.68
N SER A 75 10.63 3.44 -0.42
CA SER A 75 9.63 4.13 0.40
C SER A 75 9.08 5.39 -0.29
N GLU A 76 9.95 6.24 -0.86
CA GLU A 76 9.51 7.43 -1.61
C GLU A 76 8.70 7.06 -2.87
N GLN A 77 9.17 6.07 -3.65
CA GLN A 77 8.49 5.66 -4.88
C GLN A 77 7.13 5.01 -4.61
N ILE A 78 7.07 4.13 -3.61
CA ILE A 78 5.84 3.46 -3.18
C ILE A 78 4.88 4.49 -2.60
N TYR A 79 5.33 5.48 -1.82
CA TYR A 79 4.47 6.57 -1.33
C TYR A 79 3.84 7.37 -2.47
N ARG A 80 4.63 7.78 -3.48
CA ARG A 80 4.12 8.53 -4.64
C ARG A 80 3.06 7.73 -5.41
N TYR A 81 3.31 6.44 -5.60
CA TYR A 81 2.34 5.53 -6.18
C TYR A 81 1.08 5.42 -5.31
N ALA A 82 1.25 5.11 -4.02
CA ALA A 82 0.18 4.89 -3.06
C ALA A 82 -0.77 6.09 -2.93
N PHE A 83 -0.22 7.30 -2.95
CA PHE A 83 -1.02 8.52 -2.95
C PHE A 83 -1.95 8.56 -4.17
N THR A 84 -1.42 8.32 -5.37
CA THR A 84 -2.20 8.33 -6.61
C THR A 84 -3.19 7.16 -6.65
N TYR A 85 -2.76 5.99 -6.20
CA TYR A 85 -3.57 4.77 -6.12
C TYR A 85 -4.77 4.90 -5.17
N SER A 86 -4.64 5.74 -4.13
CA SER A 86 -5.70 5.99 -3.16
C SER A 86 -6.68 7.09 -3.59
N LEU A 87 -6.44 7.78 -4.72
CA LEU A 87 -7.33 8.82 -5.21
C LEU A 87 -8.58 8.21 -5.85
N ASP A 88 -9.74 8.76 -5.54
CA ASP A 88 -10.95 8.50 -6.30
C ASP A 88 -10.79 8.97 -7.75
N SER A 89 -11.52 8.33 -8.67
CA SER A 89 -11.47 8.68 -10.09
C SER A 89 -11.78 10.17 -10.32
N GLY A 90 -10.81 10.90 -10.87
CA GLY A 90 -10.91 12.34 -11.15
C GLY A 90 -10.59 13.26 -9.97
N ALA A 91 -10.30 12.71 -8.78
CA ALA A 91 -9.86 13.49 -7.62
C ALA A 91 -8.39 13.90 -7.74
N LYS A 92 -8.04 15.02 -7.08
CA LYS A 92 -6.66 15.53 -6.98
C LYS A 92 -6.13 15.57 -5.55
N THR A 93 -7.00 15.31 -4.59
CA THR A 93 -6.73 15.40 -3.16
C THR A 93 -7.28 14.15 -2.49
N LEU A 94 -6.59 13.70 -1.46
CA LEU A 94 -7.01 12.55 -0.68
C LEU A 94 -7.75 13.06 0.57
N PRO A 95 -8.87 12.45 0.99
CA PRO A 95 -9.51 12.78 2.25
C PRO A 95 -8.52 12.63 3.41
N ILE A 96 -8.71 13.41 4.47
CA ILE A 96 -7.81 13.43 5.63
C ILE A 96 -7.59 12.02 6.20
N ASP A 97 -8.64 11.21 6.29
CA ASP A 97 -8.52 9.83 6.79
C ASP A 97 -7.59 8.97 5.92
N GLY A 98 -7.67 9.11 4.59
CA GLY A 98 -6.77 8.44 3.66
C GLY A 98 -5.33 8.94 3.79
N CYS A 99 -5.14 10.26 3.92
CA CYS A 99 -3.82 10.85 4.17
C CYS A 99 -3.19 10.31 5.47
N LEU A 100 -3.98 10.28 6.54
CA LEU A 100 -3.56 9.78 7.84
C LEU A 100 -3.19 8.30 7.77
N GLN A 101 -3.94 7.49 7.01
CA GLN A 101 -3.64 6.08 6.81
C GLN A 101 -2.31 5.91 6.06
N LEU A 102 -2.10 6.61 4.96
CA LEU A 102 -0.81 6.58 4.26
C LEU A 102 0.33 7.02 5.16
N TRP A 103 0.21 8.18 5.82
CA TRP A 103 1.27 8.64 6.73
C TRP A 103 1.50 7.70 7.92
N SER A 104 0.49 6.93 8.34
CA SER A 104 0.68 5.91 9.38
C SER A 104 1.58 4.77 8.94
N ILE A 105 1.62 4.48 7.64
CA ILE A 105 2.48 3.47 7.03
C ILE A 105 3.89 4.06 6.86
N PHE A 106 4.00 5.20 6.19
CA PHE A 106 5.31 5.73 5.76
C PHE A 106 6.04 6.59 6.79
N LEU A 107 5.33 7.26 7.71
CA LEU A 107 5.94 8.23 8.65
C LEU A 107 5.99 7.73 10.08
N LYS A 108 4.95 7.04 10.56
CA LYS A 108 4.86 6.58 11.96
C LYS A 108 6.06 5.74 12.42
N PRO A 109 6.63 4.82 11.61
CA PRO A 109 7.78 4.03 12.05
C PRO A 109 9.06 4.88 12.26
N HIS A 110 9.17 6.02 11.59
CA HIS A 110 10.41 6.81 11.53
C HIS A 110 10.31 8.19 12.18
N TRP A 111 9.11 8.65 12.52
CA TRP A 111 8.87 10.00 13.01
C TRP A 111 8.15 9.99 14.36
N SER A 112 8.92 10.24 15.42
CA SER A 112 8.43 10.22 16.81
C SER A 112 7.34 11.25 17.12
N LEU A 113 7.23 12.32 16.31
CA LEU A 113 6.18 13.33 16.44
C LEU A 113 4.91 12.99 15.64
N TYR A 114 4.89 11.85 14.94
CA TYR A 114 3.73 11.43 14.16
C TYR A 114 2.43 11.39 14.96
N PRO A 115 2.37 10.89 16.22
CA PRO A 115 1.13 10.89 16.98
C PRO A 115 0.57 12.30 17.21
N GLN A 116 1.42 13.27 17.56
CA GLN A 116 1.03 14.66 17.75
C GLN A 116 0.61 15.31 16.43
N TRP A 117 1.33 15.01 15.35
CA TRP A 117 0.97 15.47 14.00
C TRP A 117 -0.39 14.93 13.55
N ALA A 118 -0.62 13.63 13.70
CA ALA A 118 -1.87 12.99 13.33
C ALA A 118 -3.05 13.56 14.13
N GLN A 119 -2.85 13.86 15.42
CA GLN A 119 -3.84 14.54 16.23
C GLN A 119 -4.11 15.96 15.73
N PHE A 120 -3.05 16.76 15.51
CA PHE A 120 -3.17 18.12 14.96
C PHE A 120 -3.94 18.15 13.64
N VAL A 121 -3.64 17.24 12.70
CA VAL A 121 -4.34 17.15 11.42
C VAL A 121 -5.82 16.85 11.62
N LYS A 122 -6.18 15.93 12.52
CA LYS A 122 -7.59 15.59 12.81
C LYS A 122 -8.36 16.76 13.43
N GLU A 123 -7.71 17.56 14.25
CA GLU A 123 -8.35 18.68 14.97
C GLU A 123 -8.47 19.94 14.10
N GLU A 124 -7.45 20.24 13.30
CA GLU A 124 -7.30 21.52 12.63
C GLU A 124 -7.57 21.47 11.11
N CYS A 125 -7.37 20.33 10.44
CA CYS A 125 -7.66 20.20 9.01
C CYS A 125 -9.11 19.74 8.84
N ARG A 126 -9.92 20.52 8.10
CA ARG A 126 -11.37 20.27 8.07
C ARG A 126 -11.86 19.31 6.98
N HIS A 127 -11.18 19.15 5.82
CA HIS A 127 -11.74 18.30 4.75
C HIS A 127 -10.70 17.57 3.86
N ASN A 128 -9.69 18.23 3.26
CA ASN A 128 -8.76 17.61 2.31
C ASN A 128 -7.32 18.17 2.45
N VAL A 129 -6.32 17.35 2.12
CA VAL A 129 -4.90 17.74 1.97
C VAL A 129 -4.44 17.49 0.53
#